data_AF-A0A6N8NSV5-F1
#
_entry.id   AF-A0A6N8NSV5-F1
#
_cell.length_a   1.000
_cell.length_b   1.000
_cell.length_c   1.000
_cell.angle_alpha   90.00
_cell.angle_beta   90.00
_cell.angle_gamma   90.00
#
_symmetry.space_group_name_H-M   'P 1'
#
loop_
_entity.id
_entity.type
_entity.pdbx_description
1 polymer ?
#
loop_
_entity_poly.entity_id
_entity_poly.type
_entity_poly.pdbx_seq_one_letter_code
_entity_poly.pdbx_strand_id
1 'polypeptide(L)'
;FIGKFYVLAVGVQAHLWWLVGAVVVGSAIGLYYYLRVAVSLYLHAPEQPGRDAPSNWQYSAGGIVVLISALLVLVLGVWPQPLISIVRLAMPLM
;
A
#
# COMPACT_ATOMS: atom_id res chain seq x y z
N PHE A 1 2.24 3.70 -2.88
CA PHE A 1 3.35 4.29 -3.65
C PHE A 1 3.43 5.79 -3.43
N ILE A 2 2.44 6.56 -3.89
CA ILE A 2 2.43 8.05 -3.84
C ILE A 2 2.82 8.63 -2.48
N GLY A 3 2.25 8.14 -1.38
CA GLY A 3 2.58 8.65 -0.04
C GLY A 3 4.08 8.59 0.31
N LYS A 4 4.78 7.49 -0.03
CA LYS A 4 6.24 7.39 0.21
C LYS A 4 7.02 8.40 -0.63
N PHE A 5 6.57 8.69 -1.85
CA PHE A 5 7.22 9.70 -2.70
C PHE A 5 7.08 11.11 -2.14
N TYR A 6 5.94 11.45 -1.54
CA TYR A 6 5.79 12.72 -0.81
C TYR A 6 6.76 12.82 0.36
N VAL A 7 6.87 11.75 1.17
CA VAL A 7 7.83 11.72 2.30
C VAL A 7 9.27 11.84 1.82
N LEU A 8 9.64 11.13 0.74
CA LEU A 8 10.96 11.22 0.14
C LEU A 8 11.25 12.62 -0.41
N ALA A 9 10.29 13.24 -1.10
CA ALA A 9 10.45 14.59 -1.64
C ALA A 9 10.70 15.62 -0.53
N VAL A 10 9.93 15.57 0.56
CA VAL A 10 10.13 16.44 1.73
C VAL A 10 11.46 16.14 2.40
N GLY A 11 11.83 14.87 2.56
CA GLY A 11 13.12 14.47 3.13
C GLY A 11 14.33 14.96 2.33
N VAL A 12 14.24 14.94 1.00
CA VAL A 12 15.28 15.47 0.10
C VAL A 12 15.36 17.00 0.20
N GLN A 13 14.21 17.69 0.19
CA GLN A 13 14.16 19.15 0.36
C GLN A 13 14.75 19.60 1.70
N ALA A 14 14.55 18.82 2.76
CA ALA A 14 15.13 19.07 4.08
C ALA A 14 16.56 18.55 4.26
N HIS A 15 17.20 18.03 3.20
CA HIS A 15 18.55 17.44 3.23
C HIS A 15 18.73 16.29 4.25
N LEU A 16 17.67 15.56 4.58
CA LEU A 16 17.66 14.46 5.54
C LEU A 16 18.11 13.13 4.91
N TRP A 17 19.34 13.11 4.37
CA TRP A 17 19.83 12.00 3.55
C TRP A 17 19.84 10.64 4.24
N TRP A 18 20.11 10.60 5.55
CA TRP A 18 20.05 9.36 6.32
C TRP A 18 18.64 8.77 6.38
N LEU A 19 17.63 9.61 6.61
CA LEU A 19 16.24 9.18 6.66
C LEU A 19 15.73 8.78 5.27
N VAL A 20 16.08 9.54 4.24
CA VAL A 20 15.78 9.21 2.84
C VAL A 20 16.37 7.85 2.48
N GLY A 21 17.66 7.63 2.80
CA GLY A 21 18.34 6.36 2.57
C GLY A 21 17.68 5.20 3.31
N ALA A 22 17.32 5.37 4.58
CA ALA A 22 16.62 4.36 5.36
C ALA A 22 15.26 3.97 4.75
N VAL A 23 14.49 4.95 4.27
CA VAL A 23 13.20 4.70 3.59
C VAL A 23 13.38 3.91 2.29
N VAL A 24 14.41 4.24 1.50
CA VAL A 24 14.72 3.54 0.24
C VAL A 24 15.13 2.09 0.51
N VAL A 25 16.10 1.88 1.40
CA VAL A 25 16.58 0.52 1.77
C VAL A 25 15.45 -0.31 2.37
N GLY A 26 14.71 0.24 3.33
CA GLY A 26 13.56 -0.44 3.93
C GLY A 26 12.47 -0.78 2.90
N SER A 27 12.28 0.08 1.90
CA SER A 27 11.33 -0.19 0.81
C SER A 27 11.81 -1.30 -0.13
N ALA A 28 13.11 -1.38 -0.42
CA ALA A 28 13.69 -2.47 -1.22
C ALA A 28 13.57 -3.82 -0.50
N ILE A 29 13.87 -3.86 0.80
CA ILE A 29 13.70 -5.05 1.63
C ILE A 29 12.22 -5.46 1.66
N GLY A 30 11.31 -4.52 1.91
CA GLY A 30 9.87 -4.78 1.90
C GLY A 30 9.37 -5.28 0.55
N LEU A 31 9.86 -4.72 -0.56
CA LEU A 31 9.51 -5.15 -1.91
C LEU A 31 9.93 -6.60 -2.16
N TYR A 32 11.13 -7.01 -1.73
CA TYR A 32 11.56 -8.40 -1.83
C TYR A 32 10.58 -9.35 -1.14
N TYR A 33 10.15 -9.04 0.09
CA TYR A 33 9.21 -9.88 0.82
C TYR A 33 7.80 -9.87 0.20
N TYR A 34 7.30 -8.73 -0.25
CA TYR A 34 6.00 -8.66 -0.92
C TYR A 34 5.98 -9.45 -2.23
N LEU A 35 7.05 -9.34 -3.04
CA LEU A 35 7.17 -10.13 -4.26
C LEU A 35 7.28 -11.62 -3.96
N ARG A 36 8.03 -12.00 -2.92
CA ARG A 36 8.13 -13.41 -2.50
C ARG A 36 6.75 -13.99 -2.14
N VAL A 37 5.92 -13.23 -1.43
CA VAL A 37 4.55 -13.64 -1.11
C VAL A 37 3.70 -13.74 -2.38
N ALA A 38 3.75 -12.75 -3.27
CA ALA A 38 3.02 -12.80 -4.53
C ALA A 38 3.41 -14.00 -5.40
N VAL A 39 4.72 -14.28 -5.51
CA VAL A 39 5.25 -15.46 -6.23
C VAL A 39 4.77 -16.76 -5.58
N SER A 40 4.76 -16.83 -4.25
CA SER A 40 4.23 -18.00 -3.53
C SER A 40 2.72 -18.19 -3.75
N LEU A 41 1.97 -17.10 -3.91
CA LEU A 41 0.52 -17.14 -4.11
C LEU A 41 0.13 -17.51 -5.55
N TYR A 42 0.84 -16.99 -6.55
CA TYR A 42 0.45 -17.11 -7.96
C TYR A 42 1.23 -18.17 -8.75
N LEU A 43 2.48 -18.47 -8.38
CA LEU A 43 3.36 -19.34 -9.18
C LEU A 43 3.60 -20.72 -8.55
N HIS A 44 3.25 -20.92 -7.29
CA HIS A 44 3.37 -22.22 -6.63
C HIS A 44 1.98 -22.84 -6.48
N ALA A 45 1.78 -24.02 -7.08
CA ALA A 45 0.55 -24.76 -6.88
C ALA A 45 0.44 -25.17 -5.40
N PRO A 46 -0.72 -25.03 -4.75
CA PRO A 46 -0.89 -25.48 -3.38
C PRO A 46 -0.64 -26.98 -3.28
N GLU A 47 0.25 -27.41 -2.40
CA GLU A 47 0.50 -28.83 -2.08
C GLU A 47 -0.75 -29.50 -1.47
N GLN A 48 -1.68 -28.71 -0.90
CA GLN A 48 -2.94 -29.18 -0.33
C GLN A 48 -4.12 -28.35 -0.84
N PRO A 49 -5.04 -28.93 -1.61
CA PRO A 49 -6.27 -28.26 -2.02
C PRO A 49 -7.24 -28.25 -0.83
N GLY A 50 -7.31 -27.15 -0.08
CA GLY A 50 -8.18 -27.16 1.11
C GLY A 50 -8.47 -25.84 1.81
N ARG A 51 -7.95 -24.70 1.32
CA ARG A 51 -8.21 -23.39 1.92
C ARG A 51 -8.51 -22.29 0.92
N ASP A 52 -9.19 -22.66 -0.17
CA ASP A 52 -9.73 -21.65 -1.07
C ASP A 52 -10.85 -20.89 -0.36
N ALA A 53 -10.98 -19.61 -0.71
CA ALA A 53 -12.09 -18.80 -0.22
C ALA A 53 -13.41 -19.43 -0.68
N PRO A 54 -14.46 -19.45 0.16
CA PRO A 54 -15.79 -19.87 -0.26
C PRO A 54 -16.24 -19.11 -1.51
N SER A 55 -17.03 -19.72 -2.39
CA SER A 55 -17.47 -19.08 -3.65
C SER A 55 -18.26 -17.77 -3.47
N ASN A 56 -18.79 -17.53 -2.28
CA ASN A 56 -19.52 -16.34 -1.88
C ASN A 56 -18.71 -15.39 -0.96
N TRP A 57 -17.39 -15.55 -0.89
CA TRP A 57 -16.52 -14.78 0.00
C TRP A 57 -16.72 -13.26 -0.12
N GLN A 58 -17.02 -12.76 -1.33
CA GLN A 58 -17.26 -11.34 -1.62
C GLN A 58 -18.44 -10.74 -0.85
N TYR A 59 -19.41 -11.57 -0.43
CA TYR A 59 -20.57 -11.12 0.35
C TYR A 59 -20.34 -11.20 1.86
N SER A 60 -19.26 -11.86 2.30
CA SER A 60 -18.87 -11.83 3.70
C SER A 60 -18.41 -10.41 4.09
N ALA A 61 -18.52 -10.06 5.37
CA ALA A 61 -18.01 -8.79 5.88
C ALA A 61 -16.52 -8.59 5.53
N GLY A 62 -15.71 -9.65 5.61
CA GLY A 62 -14.30 -9.62 5.23
C GLY A 62 -14.10 -9.35 3.73
N GLY A 63 -14.88 -10.00 2.87
CA GLY A 63 -14.81 -9.79 1.42
C GLY A 63 -15.18 -8.38 1.02
N ILE A 64 -16.25 -7.83 1.59
CA ILE A 64 -16.66 -6.44 1.34
C ILE A 64 -15.56 -5.45 1.75
N VAL A 65 -14.96 -5.63 2.92
CA VAL A 65 -13.85 -4.76 3.38
C VAL A 65 -12.65 -4.84 2.44
N VAL A 66 -12.29 -6.04 1.96
CA VAL A 66 -11.20 -6.23 0.99
C VAL A 66 -11.51 -5.50 -0.32
N LEU A 67 -12.73 -5.63 -0.85
CA LEU A 67 -13.14 -4.98 -2.10
C LEU A 67 -13.14 -3.45 -1.98
N ILE A 68 -13.69 -2.90 -0.89
CA ILE A 68 -13.66 -1.47 -0.62
C ILE A 68 -12.21 -0.98 -0.49
N SER A 69 -11.38 -1.71 0.25
CA SER A 69 -9.96 -1.34 0.43
C SER A 69 -9.21 -1.35 -0.89
N ALA A 70 -9.42 -2.37 -1.73
CA ALA A 70 -8.81 -2.44 -3.06
C ALA A 70 -9.26 -1.26 -3.94
N LEU A 71 -10.55 -0.94 -3.96
CA LEU A 71 -11.08 0.20 -4.68
C LEU A 71 -10.46 1.51 -4.20
N LEU A 72 -10.40 1.73 -2.88
CA LEU A 72 -9.79 2.94 -2.31
C LEU A 72 -8.30 3.05 -2.65
N VAL A 73 -7.55 1.94 -2.58
CA VAL A 73 -6.13 1.92 -2.96
C VAL A 73 -5.94 2.30 -4.42
N LEU A 74 -6.79 1.81 -5.33
CA LEU A 74 -6.72 2.16 -6.75
C LEU A 74 -7.12 3.62 -7.00
N VAL A 75 -8.28 4.04 -6.50
CA VAL A 75 -8.81 5.41 -6.71
C VAL A 75 -7.86 6.45 -6.13
N LEU A 76 -7.45 6.31 -4.86
CA LEU A 76 -6.54 7.26 -4.22
C LEU A 76 -5.10 7.13 -4.71
N GLY A 77 -4.73 5.96 -5.25
CA GLY A 77 -3.44 5.74 -5.88
C GLY A 77 -3.29 6.51 -7.20
N VAL A 78 -4.34 6.51 -8.03
CA VAL A 78 -4.37 7.21 -9.33
C VAL A 78 -4.71 8.70 -9.14
N TRP A 79 -5.67 9.01 -8.26
CA TRP A 79 -6.11 10.36 -7.97
C TRP A 79 -5.92 10.70 -6.48
N PRO A 80 -4.69 11.07 -6.07
CA PRO A 80 -4.38 11.34 -4.66
C PRO A 80 -4.87 12.70 -4.15
N GLN A 81 -5.28 13.61 -5.05
CA GLN A 81 -5.67 14.99 -4.71
C GLN A 81 -6.75 15.10 -3.63
N PRO A 82 -7.84 14.31 -3.64
CA PRO A 82 -8.86 14.39 -2.60
C PRO A 82 -8.30 14.18 -1.19
N LEU A 83 -7.38 13.22 -1.03
CA LEU A 83 -6.74 12.94 0.26
C LEU A 83 -5.83 14.10 0.70
N ILE A 84 -5.07 14.66 -0.24
CA ILE A 84 -4.17 15.80 0.03
C ILE A 84 -4.96 17.03 0.47
N SER A 85 -6.08 17.32 -0.20
CA SER A 85 -6.94 18.46 0.15
C SER A 85 -7.51 18.33 1.57
N ILE A 86 -7.94 17.13 1.98
CA ILE A 86 -8.41 16.87 3.34
C ILE A 86 -7.30 17.12 4.36
N VAL A 87 -6.09 16.61 4.10
CA VAL A 87 -4.93 16.83 4.99
C VAL A 87 -4.60 18.31 5.12
N ARG A 88 -4.69 19.10 4.03
CA ARG A 88 -4.46 20.55 4.07
C ARG A 88 -5.51 21.28 4.90
N LEU A 89 -6.78 20.88 4.80
CA LEU A 89 -7.85 21.46 5.61
C LEU A 89 -7.69 21.15 7.11
N ALA A 90 -7.11 19.99 7.44
CA ALA A 90 -6.83 19.59 8.81
C ALA A 90 -5.57 20.24 9.40
N MET A 91 -4.77 20.94 8.60
CA MET A 91 -3.56 21.59 9.07
C MET A 91 -3.95 22.82 9.90
N PRO A 92 -3.58 22.87 11.20
CA PRO A 92 -3.90 24.02 12.03
C PRO A 92 -3.23 25.27 11.45
N LEU A 93 -3.94 26.39 11.44
CA LEU A 93 -3.41 27.71 11.10
C LEU A 93 -2.34 28.06 12.14
N MET A 94 -1.09 27.74 11.83
CA MET A 94 0.10 28.23 12.53
C MET A 94 0.80 29.24 11.63
#